data_AF-A0A1Q6A158-F1
#
_entry.id   AF-A0A1Q6A158-F1
#
_cell.length_a   1.000
_cell.length_b   1.000
_cell.length_c   1.000
_cell.angle_alpha   90.00
_cell.angle_beta   90.00
_cell.angle_gamma   90.00
#
_symmetry.space_group_name_H-M   'P 1'
#
loop_
_entity.id
_entity.type
_entity.pdbx_description
1 polymer ?
#
loop_
_entity_poly.entity_id
_entity_poly.type
_entity_poly.pdbx_seq_one_letter_code
_entity_poly.pdbx_strand_id
1 'polypeptide(L)'
;MLTNCKLFTPYVFQMKPLIVLASVFGLTMLFTYAFQQREDLFFSGRLALCVMLLFTSLAHFVFIKGMILMVPPFIPNAVKKLIVIITGLIEIAGAAGIMIAETRVTAGYLLVVFLIAMLPANVYATQRRVNMEEGDFSGPGMYYLLFRLPLQIFLIFWTFYFTIIHHY
;
A
#
# COMPACT_ATOMS: atom_id res chain seq x y z
N MET A 1 21.08 3.72 26.57
CA MET A 1 20.80 2.61 25.62
C MET A 1 19.31 2.31 25.41
N LEU A 2 18.36 2.97 26.11
CA LEU A 2 16.90 2.70 26.02
C LEU A 2 16.12 3.62 25.07
N THR A 3 16.72 4.69 24.53
CA THR A 3 16.06 5.66 23.65
C THR A 3 15.88 5.15 22.22
N ASN A 4 16.75 4.23 21.76
CA ASN A 4 16.69 3.67 20.41
C ASN A 4 15.58 2.63 20.22
N CYS A 5 15.10 2.00 21.29
CA CYS A 5 14.10 0.92 21.20
C CYS A 5 12.70 1.45 20.86
N LYS A 6 12.34 2.66 21.34
CA LYS A 6 11.07 3.34 21.00
C LYS A 6 11.07 3.98 19.61
N LEU A 7 12.24 4.28 19.05
CA LEU A 7 12.37 4.73 17.68
C LEU A 7 12.23 3.55 16.71
N PHE A 8 12.78 2.38 17.01
CA PHE A 8 12.82 1.23 16.09
C PHE A 8 11.45 0.59 15.79
N THR A 9 10.58 0.48 16.79
CA THR A 9 9.23 -0.11 16.65
C THR A 9 8.34 0.57 15.60
N PRO A 10 8.17 1.91 15.58
CA PRO A 10 7.35 2.55 14.55
C PRO A 10 7.92 2.42 13.12
N TYR A 11 9.22 2.16 12.93
CA TYR A 11 9.81 1.92 11.59
C TYR A 11 9.48 0.54 11.03
N VAL A 12 9.61 -0.51 11.84
CA VAL A 12 9.29 -1.89 11.42
C VAL A 12 7.82 -1.97 10.99
N PHE A 13 6.93 -1.24 11.65
CA PHE A 13 5.52 -1.21 11.30
C PHE A 13 5.22 -0.47 9.98
N GLN A 14 6.05 0.49 9.56
CA GLN A 14 5.93 1.14 8.25
C GLN A 14 6.40 0.24 7.10
N MET A 15 7.26 -0.74 7.39
CA MET A 15 7.79 -1.69 6.42
C MET A 15 6.84 -2.86 6.13
N LYS A 16 5.71 -2.99 6.85
CA LYS A 16 4.76 -4.11 6.69
C LYS A 16 4.37 -4.37 5.23
N PRO A 17 3.96 -3.37 4.41
CA PRO A 17 3.56 -3.63 3.04
C PRO A 17 4.72 -4.12 2.15
N LEU A 18 5.93 -3.61 2.38
CA LEU A 18 7.12 -4.03 1.64
C LEU A 18 7.51 -5.48 1.98
N ILE A 19 7.42 -5.86 3.25
CA ILE A 19 7.66 -7.24 3.69
C ILE A 19 6.63 -8.16 3.04
N VAL A 20 5.34 -7.82 3.09
CA VAL A 20 4.28 -8.62 2.44
C VAL A 20 4.57 -8.79 0.95
N LEU A 21 4.89 -7.70 0.24
CA LEU A 21 5.22 -7.75 -1.19
C LEU A 21 6.41 -8.68 -1.47
N ALA A 22 7.55 -8.47 -0.77
CA ALA A 22 8.77 -9.23 -0.99
C ALA A 22 8.60 -10.71 -0.62
N SER A 23 7.91 -11.01 0.48
CA SER A 23 7.64 -12.38 0.92
C SER A 23 6.74 -13.11 -0.07
N VAL A 24 5.63 -12.50 -0.51
CA VAL A 24 4.72 -13.14 -1.49
C VAL A 24 5.42 -13.32 -2.82
N PHE A 25 6.19 -12.34 -3.28
CA PHE A 25 6.94 -12.45 -4.52
C PHE A 25 7.96 -13.60 -4.48
N GLY A 26 8.78 -13.67 -3.43
CA GLY A 26 9.78 -14.72 -3.26
C GLY A 26 9.16 -16.11 -3.11
N LEU A 27 8.09 -16.25 -2.31
CA LEU A 27 7.37 -17.51 -2.15
C LEU A 27 6.73 -17.98 -3.45
N THR A 28 6.11 -17.06 -4.20
CA THR A 28 5.46 -17.39 -5.47
C THR A 28 6.50 -17.80 -6.52
N MET A 29 7.62 -17.08 -6.61
CA MET A 29 8.74 -17.42 -7.50
C MET A 29 9.29 -18.82 -7.20
N LEU A 30 9.55 -19.12 -5.92
CA LEU A 30 10.02 -20.45 -5.47
C LEU A 30 9.00 -21.54 -5.81
N PHE A 31 7.71 -21.25 -5.62
CA PHE A 31 6.64 -22.18 -5.94
C PHE A 31 6.54 -22.44 -7.45
N THR A 32 6.56 -21.40 -8.29
CA THR A 32 6.53 -21.58 -9.76
C THR A 32 7.74 -22.35 -10.26
N TYR A 33 8.92 -22.08 -9.69
CA TYR A 33 10.13 -22.82 -10.02
C TYR A 33 10.03 -24.30 -9.62
N ALA A 34 9.59 -24.59 -8.38
CA ALA A 34 9.53 -25.94 -7.85
C ALA A 34 8.45 -26.82 -8.51
N PHE A 35 7.28 -26.24 -8.83
CA PHE A 35 6.13 -27.01 -9.32
C PHE A 35 5.93 -26.95 -10.83
N GLN A 36 6.22 -25.81 -11.46
CA GLN A 36 5.98 -25.61 -12.91
C GLN A 36 7.26 -25.70 -13.74
N GLN A 37 8.44 -25.78 -13.10
CA GLN A 37 9.76 -25.76 -13.77
C GLN A 37 9.94 -24.54 -14.70
N ARG A 38 9.18 -23.48 -14.44
CA ARG A 38 9.23 -22.21 -15.18
C ARG A 38 9.16 -21.07 -14.18
N GLU A 39 10.02 -20.09 -14.36
CA GLU A 39 9.94 -18.84 -13.62
C GLU A 39 8.87 -17.96 -14.27
N ASP A 40 7.75 -17.75 -13.58
CA ASP A 40 6.76 -16.76 -14.00
C ASP A 40 6.93 -15.49 -13.15
N LEU A 41 7.92 -14.70 -13.56
CA LEU A 41 8.26 -13.43 -12.94
C LEU A 41 7.07 -12.46 -12.96
N PHE A 42 6.34 -12.42 -14.07
CA PHE A 42 5.25 -11.47 -14.27
C PHE A 42 4.02 -11.82 -13.44
N PHE A 43 3.65 -13.11 -13.41
CA PHE A 43 2.59 -13.58 -12.51
C PHE A 43 2.96 -13.36 -11.05
N SER A 44 4.17 -13.73 -10.64
CA SER A 44 4.65 -13.54 -9.26
C SER A 44 4.62 -12.06 -8.85
N GLY A 45 5.05 -11.16 -9.74
CA GLY A 45 5.04 -9.72 -9.50
C GLY A 45 3.63 -9.13 -9.33
N ARG A 46 2.68 -9.57 -10.17
CA ARG A 46 1.26 -9.17 -10.10
C ARG A 46 0.57 -9.75 -8.86
N LEU A 47 0.82 -11.01 -8.55
CA LEU A 47 0.24 -11.67 -7.38
C LEU A 47 0.74 -11.02 -6.08
N ALA A 48 2.04 -10.72 -6.00
CA ALA A 48 2.60 -9.99 -4.86
C ALA A 48 1.93 -8.62 -4.68
N LEU A 49 1.78 -7.86 -5.78
CA LEU A 49 1.09 -6.56 -5.75
C LEU A 49 -0.37 -6.70 -5.31
N CYS A 50 -1.08 -7.72 -5.83
CA CYS A 50 -2.46 -8.03 -5.48
C CYS A 50 -2.62 -8.31 -3.98
N VAL A 51 -1.81 -9.22 -3.44
CA VAL A 51 -1.86 -9.57 -2.00
C VAL A 51 -1.49 -8.36 -1.14
N MET A 52 -0.52 -7.56 -1.55
CA MET A 52 -0.15 -6.34 -0.82
C MET A 52 -1.30 -5.32 -0.81
N LEU A 53 -1.98 -5.09 -1.94
CA LEU A 53 -3.15 -4.20 -2.02
C LEU A 53 -4.32 -4.69 -1.16
N LEU A 54 -4.57 -6.01 -1.12
CA LEU A 54 -5.58 -6.59 -0.23
C LEU A 54 -5.20 -6.38 1.25
N PHE A 55 -3.91 -6.53 1.58
CA PHE A 55 -3.41 -6.28 2.92
C PHE A 55 -3.55 -4.81 3.34
N THR A 56 -3.23 -3.85 2.47
CA THR A 56 -3.43 -2.42 2.76
C THR A 56 -4.91 -2.05 2.80
N SER A 57 -5.74 -2.68 1.98
CA SER A 57 -7.18 -2.45 1.99
C SER A 57 -7.79 -2.85 3.34
N LEU A 58 -7.37 -3.97 3.91
CA LEU A 58 -7.82 -4.40 5.24
C LEU A 58 -7.59 -3.33 6.32
N ALA A 59 -6.50 -2.57 6.23
CA ALA A 59 -6.21 -1.49 7.17
C ALA A 59 -7.27 -0.37 7.16
N HIS A 60 -7.95 -0.14 6.03
CA HIS A 60 -9.02 0.87 5.93
C HIS A 60 -10.25 0.51 6.77
N PHE A 61 -10.50 -0.79 6.93
CA PHE A 61 -11.64 -1.31 7.70
C PHE A 61 -11.27 -1.52 9.17
N VAL A 62 -10.07 -2.05 9.44
CA VAL A 62 -9.60 -2.34 10.81
C VAL A 62 -9.22 -1.06 11.56
N PHE A 63 -8.46 -0.16 10.92
CA PHE A 63 -7.90 1.04 11.54
C PHE A 63 -8.66 2.31 11.13
N ILE A 64 -9.96 2.19 10.91
CA ILE A 64 -10.79 3.27 10.36
C ILE A 64 -10.67 4.59 11.14
N LYS A 65 -10.55 4.51 12.47
CA LYS A 65 -10.39 5.70 13.34
C LYS A 65 -9.11 6.47 13.01
N GLY A 66 -7.98 5.78 12.91
CA GLY A 66 -6.70 6.39 12.59
C GLY A 66 -6.62 6.86 11.13
N MET A 67 -7.20 6.10 10.19
CA MET A 67 -7.27 6.49 8.78
C MET A 67 -8.09 7.77 8.56
N ILE A 68 -9.18 7.97 9.33
CA ILE A 68 -9.96 9.22 9.30
C ILE A 68 -9.09 10.42 9.71
N LEU A 69 -8.15 10.24 10.65
CA LEU A 69 -7.26 11.32 11.09
C LEU A 69 -6.25 11.72 10.01
N MET A 70 -5.96 10.84 9.03
CA MET A 70 -5.14 11.18 7.88
C MET A 70 -5.87 12.04 6.85
N VAL A 71 -7.20 12.06 6.87
CA VAL A 71 -7.98 12.82 5.88
C VAL A 71 -7.88 14.31 6.20
N PRO A 72 -7.41 15.14 5.24
CA PRO A 72 -7.24 16.56 5.44
C PRO A 72 -8.51 17.30 5.90
N PRO A 73 -8.37 18.45 6.58
CA PRO A 73 -9.48 19.15 7.22
C PRO A 73 -10.42 19.86 6.23
N PHE A 74 -9.99 20.06 4.98
CA PHE A 74 -10.86 20.61 3.93
C PHE A 74 -12.02 19.67 3.56
N ILE A 75 -11.90 18.38 3.89
CA ILE A 75 -12.97 17.41 3.75
C ILE A 75 -13.87 17.45 4.99
N PRO A 76 -15.21 17.56 4.82
CA PRO A 76 -16.16 17.53 5.94
C PRO A 76 -16.05 16.23 6.74
N ASN A 77 -16.08 16.32 8.07
CA ASN A 77 -15.97 15.16 8.95
C ASN A 77 -17.02 14.07 8.67
N ALA A 78 -18.23 14.47 8.23
CA ALA A 78 -19.31 13.56 7.87
C ALA A 78 -18.96 12.60 6.72
N VAL A 79 -18.08 13.02 5.78
CA VAL A 79 -17.71 12.20 4.61
C VAL A 79 -16.35 11.52 4.74
N LYS A 80 -15.52 11.88 5.75
CA LYS A 80 -14.17 11.28 5.93
C LYS A 80 -14.23 9.76 6.05
N LYS A 81 -15.17 9.23 6.83
CA LYS A 81 -15.37 7.79 6.99
C LYS A 81 -15.70 7.12 5.65
N LEU A 82 -16.55 7.76 4.86
CA LEU A 82 -16.93 7.25 3.54
C LEU A 82 -15.73 7.23 2.59
N ILE A 83 -14.91 8.29 2.58
CA ILE A 83 -13.68 8.34 1.77
C ILE A 83 -12.75 7.18 2.13
N VAL A 84 -12.49 6.93 3.41
CA VAL A 84 -11.62 5.82 3.85
C VAL A 84 -12.16 4.46 3.38
N ILE A 85 -13.48 4.25 3.43
CA ILE A 85 -14.10 3.02 2.93
C ILE A 85 -13.93 2.92 1.41
N ILE A 86 -14.17 4.02 0.68
CA ILE A 86 -14.02 4.06 -0.78
C ILE A 86 -12.57 3.77 -1.18
N THR A 87 -11.57 4.33 -0.50
CA THR A 87 -10.16 4.06 -0.84
C THR A 87 -9.79 2.60 -0.60
N GLY A 88 -10.30 1.97 0.47
CA GLY A 88 -10.14 0.53 0.68
C GLY A 88 -10.80 -0.32 -0.42
N LEU A 89 -11.98 0.08 -0.90
CA LEU A 89 -12.66 -0.59 -2.02
C LEU A 89 -11.92 -0.40 -3.35
N ILE A 90 -11.32 0.77 -3.60
CA ILE A 90 -10.48 1.03 -4.77
C ILE A 90 -9.27 0.09 -4.76
N GLU A 91 -8.63 -0.12 -3.62
CA GLU A 91 -7.51 -1.06 -3.52
C GLU A 91 -7.93 -2.51 -3.81
N ILE A 92 -9.10 -2.95 -3.35
CA ILE A 92 -9.65 -4.29 -3.67
C ILE A 92 -9.94 -4.40 -5.17
N ALA A 93 -10.60 -3.39 -5.74
CA ALA A 93 -10.92 -3.36 -7.17
C ALA A 93 -9.64 -3.35 -8.02
N GLY A 94 -8.62 -2.61 -7.60
CA GLY A 94 -7.30 -2.60 -8.24
C GLY A 94 -6.61 -3.95 -8.15
N ALA A 95 -6.64 -4.61 -6.98
CA ALA A 95 -6.07 -5.94 -6.78
C ALA A 95 -6.73 -6.99 -7.69
N ALA A 96 -8.06 -6.97 -7.82
CA ALA A 96 -8.77 -7.83 -8.75
C ALA A 96 -8.47 -7.47 -10.22
N GLY A 97 -8.45 -6.18 -10.54
CA GLY A 97 -8.24 -5.68 -11.90
C GLY A 97 -6.87 -6.00 -12.49
N ILE A 98 -5.80 -5.98 -11.69
CA ILE A 98 -4.45 -6.34 -12.19
C ILE A 98 -4.30 -7.84 -12.52
N MET A 99 -5.14 -8.69 -11.92
CA MET A 99 -5.10 -10.14 -12.13
C MET A 99 -5.88 -10.54 -13.39
N ILE A 100 -6.91 -9.79 -13.77
CA ILE A 100 -7.73 -10.02 -14.97
C ILE A 100 -7.02 -9.43 -16.19
N ALA A 101 -6.72 -10.26 -17.20
CA ALA A 101 -5.89 -9.87 -18.34
C ALA A 101 -6.47 -8.67 -19.12
N GLU A 102 -7.79 -8.62 -19.27
CA GLU A 102 -8.53 -7.61 -20.03
C GLU A 102 -8.54 -6.24 -19.35
N THR A 103 -8.47 -6.19 -18.01
CA THR A 103 -8.54 -4.94 -17.24
C THR A 103 -7.20 -4.53 -16.64
N ARG A 104 -6.16 -5.37 -16.76
CA ARG A 104 -4.84 -5.19 -16.14
C ARG A 104 -4.21 -3.83 -16.40
N VAL A 105 -4.14 -3.41 -17.66
CA VAL A 105 -3.49 -2.14 -18.04
C VAL A 105 -4.27 -0.95 -17.47
N THR A 106 -5.60 -0.97 -17.59
CA THR A 106 -6.47 0.07 -17.03
C THR A 106 -6.36 0.14 -15.51
N ALA A 107 -6.41 -1.02 -14.83
CA ALA A 107 -6.22 -1.11 -13.38
C ALA A 107 -4.84 -0.60 -12.95
N GLY A 108 -3.79 -0.90 -13.71
CA GLY A 108 -2.44 -0.39 -13.49
C GLY A 108 -2.36 1.13 -13.53
N TYR A 109 -2.94 1.77 -14.56
CA TYR A 109 -2.98 3.23 -14.65
C TYR A 109 -3.79 3.86 -13.51
N LEU A 110 -4.97 3.30 -13.19
CA LEU A 110 -5.80 3.77 -12.10
C LEU A 110 -5.08 3.65 -10.74
N LEU A 111 -4.35 2.57 -10.51
CA LEU A 111 -3.54 2.37 -9.30
C LEU A 111 -2.41 3.39 -9.20
N VAL A 112 -1.70 3.68 -10.31
CA VAL A 112 -0.65 4.71 -10.32
C VAL A 112 -1.22 6.08 -9.96
N VAL A 113 -2.34 6.46 -10.57
CA VAL A 113 -3.04 7.72 -10.25
C VAL A 113 -3.50 7.73 -8.79
N PHE A 114 -4.07 6.63 -8.30
CA PHE A 114 -4.50 6.49 -6.92
C PHE A 114 -3.33 6.66 -5.93
N LEU A 115 -2.20 6.00 -6.17
CA LEU A 115 -1.00 6.14 -5.33
C LEU A 115 -0.59 7.62 -5.27
N ILE A 116 -0.45 8.29 -6.42
CA ILE A 116 -0.09 9.72 -6.47
C ILE A 116 -1.10 10.57 -5.69
N ALA A 117 -2.40 10.31 -5.85
CA ALA A 117 -3.46 11.03 -5.15
C ALA A 117 -3.44 10.87 -3.62
N MET A 118 -2.78 9.83 -3.09
CA MET A 118 -2.63 9.61 -1.65
C MET A 118 -1.48 10.42 -1.02
N LEU A 119 -0.60 11.05 -1.81
CA LEU A 119 0.51 11.86 -1.30
C LEU A 119 0.06 12.97 -0.33
N PRO A 120 -0.97 13.79 -0.63
CA PRO A 120 -1.42 14.85 0.27
C PRO A 120 -1.88 14.30 1.63
N ALA A 121 -2.54 13.14 1.64
CA ALA A 121 -2.97 12.48 2.87
C ALA A 121 -1.75 12.01 3.70
N ASN A 122 -0.73 11.45 3.06
CA ASN A 122 0.51 11.02 3.73
C ASN A 122 1.30 12.20 4.31
N VAL A 123 1.38 13.32 3.58
CA VAL A 123 2.00 14.58 4.05
C VAL A 123 1.22 15.14 5.24
N TYR A 124 -0.10 15.19 5.17
CA TYR A 124 -0.94 15.69 6.26
C TYR A 124 -0.82 14.82 7.53
N ALA A 125 -0.87 13.48 7.37
CA ALA A 125 -0.69 12.53 8.46
C ALA A 125 0.66 12.73 9.18
N THR A 126 1.71 13.03 8.40
CA THR A 126 3.05 13.33 8.91
C THR A 126 3.09 14.61 9.73
N GLN A 127 2.52 15.69 9.21
CA GLN A 127 2.47 16.99 9.87
C GLN A 127 1.72 16.93 11.21
N ARG A 128 0.67 16.10 11.26
CA ARG A 128 -0.14 15.90 12.46
C ARG A 128 0.36 14.77 13.37
N ARG A 129 1.41 14.04 12.97
CA ARG A 129 1.91 12.85 13.67
C ARG A 129 0.81 11.81 13.92
N VAL A 130 -0.02 11.54 12.92
CA VAL A 130 -1.11 10.57 13.04
C VAL A 130 -0.56 9.17 13.30
N ASN A 131 -1.07 8.50 14.32
CA ASN A 131 -0.89 7.08 14.56
C ASN A 131 -2.16 6.35 14.11
N MET A 132 -2.02 5.48 13.11
CA MET A 132 -3.18 4.78 12.54
C MET A 132 -3.71 3.67 13.44
N GLU A 133 -2.80 2.97 14.14
CA GLU A 133 -3.16 1.78 14.94
C GLU A 133 -3.85 2.19 16.24
N GLU A 134 -3.28 3.19 16.93
CA GLU A 134 -3.85 3.75 18.16
C GLU A 134 -5.00 4.74 17.88
N GLY A 135 -5.05 5.29 16.66
CA GLY A 135 -6.06 6.29 16.28
C GLY A 135 -5.89 7.63 16.98
N ASP A 136 -4.64 8.06 17.19
CA ASP A 136 -4.28 9.31 17.87
C ASP A 136 -3.18 10.10 17.11
N PHE A 137 -2.54 11.05 17.79
CA PHE A 137 -1.46 11.90 17.24
C PHE A 137 -0.07 11.58 17.84
N SER A 138 0.14 10.35 18.31
CA SER A 138 1.41 9.87 18.87
C SER A 138 2.37 9.27 17.82
N GLY A 139 2.06 9.46 16.54
CA GLY A 139 2.74 8.82 15.43
C GLY A 139 4.18 9.30 15.17
N PRO A 140 4.91 8.60 14.29
CA PRO A 140 6.34 8.81 14.08
C PRO A 140 6.73 10.11 13.37
N GLY A 141 5.75 10.94 12.96
CA GLY A 141 6.01 12.22 12.31
C GLY A 141 6.79 12.07 11.00
N MET A 142 7.82 12.90 10.78
CA MET A 142 8.57 12.99 9.52
C MET A 142 9.10 11.64 9.00
N TYR A 143 9.47 10.76 9.92
CA TYR A 143 9.97 9.43 9.58
C TYR A 143 8.96 8.60 8.79
N TYR A 144 7.66 8.73 9.08
CA TYR A 144 6.60 8.07 8.31
C TYR A 144 6.68 8.41 6.81
N LEU A 145 6.84 9.70 6.48
CA LEU A 145 6.88 10.16 5.08
C LEU A 145 8.15 9.70 4.38
N LEU A 146 9.29 9.71 5.09
CA LEU A 146 10.58 9.28 4.55
C LEU A 146 10.59 7.82 4.14
N PHE A 147 9.80 6.95 4.79
CA PHE A 147 9.65 5.56 4.37
C PHE A 147 8.54 5.36 3.33
N ARG A 148 7.42 6.08 3.48
CA ARG A 148 6.28 6.00 2.54
C ARG A 148 6.63 6.48 1.15
N LEU A 149 7.35 7.60 1.02
CA LEU A 149 7.60 8.20 -0.29
C LEU A 149 8.48 7.30 -1.19
N PRO A 150 9.62 6.75 -0.74
CA PRO A 150 10.39 5.79 -1.52
C PRO A 150 9.61 4.51 -1.83
N LEU A 151 8.87 3.98 -0.85
CA LEU A 151 8.03 2.80 -1.06
C LEU A 151 6.97 3.07 -2.13
N GLN A 152 6.34 4.23 -2.10
CA GLN A 152 5.30 4.60 -3.04
C GLN A 152 5.86 4.78 -4.46
N ILE A 153 7.02 5.42 -4.60
CA ILE A 153 7.72 5.52 -5.88
C ILE A 153 8.06 4.12 -6.41
N PHE A 154 8.60 3.26 -5.55
CA PHE A 154 8.88 1.87 -5.89
C PHE A 154 7.62 1.12 -6.34
N LEU A 155 6.49 1.28 -5.65
CA LEU A 155 5.22 0.64 -6.03
C LEU A 155 4.65 1.18 -7.34
N ILE A 156 4.83 2.46 -7.64
CA ILE A 156 4.47 3.03 -8.95
C ILE A 156 5.28 2.35 -10.05
N PHE A 157 6.61 2.26 -9.88
CA PHE A 157 7.48 1.57 -10.85
C PHE A 157 7.13 0.09 -10.98
N TRP A 158 6.90 -0.61 -9.86
CA TRP A 158 6.50 -2.02 -9.85
C TRP A 158 5.19 -2.23 -10.61
N THR A 159 4.17 -1.42 -10.31
CA THR A 159 2.87 -1.47 -10.99
C THR A 159 3.06 -1.23 -12.47
N PHE A 160 3.80 -0.19 -12.86
CA PHE A 160 4.04 0.12 -14.26
C PHE A 160 4.75 -1.01 -15.01
N TYR A 161 5.79 -1.59 -14.41
CA TYR A 161 6.57 -2.66 -15.02
C TYR A 161 5.77 -3.96 -15.22
N PHE A 162 5.05 -4.41 -14.17
CA PHE A 162 4.37 -5.71 -14.16
C PHE A 162 2.94 -5.69 -14.71
N THR A 163 2.30 -4.52 -14.81
CA THR A 163 0.89 -4.42 -15.25
C THR A 163 0.71 -3.65 -16.55
N ILE A 164 1.60 -2.71 -16.89
CA ILE A 164 1.45 -1.87 -18.10
C ILE A 164 2.44 -2.32 -19.18
N ILE A 165 3.74 -2.37 -18.86
CA ILE A 165 4.76 -2.74 -19.85
C ILE A 165 4.64 -4.23 -20.20
N HIS A 166 4.65 -5.11 -19.20
CA HIS A 166 4.61 -6.56 -19.40
C HIS A 166 3.22 -7.12 -19.10
N HIS A 167 2.25 -6.69 -19.91
CA HIS A 167 0.86 -7.10 -19.73
C HIS A 167 0.45 -8.32 -20.58
N TYR A 168 1.30 -8.78 -21.51
CA TYR A 168 1.11 -10.00 -22.31
C TYR A 168 1.72 -11.23 -21.64
#